data_AF-A0A643C918-F1
#
_entry.id   AF-A0A643C918-F1
#
_cell.length_a   1.000
_cell.length_b   1.000
_cell.length_c   1.000
_cell.angle_alpha   90.00
_cell.angle_beta   90.00
_cell.angle_gamma   90.00
#
_symmetry.space_group_name_H-M   'P 1'
#
loop_
_entity.id
_entity.type
_entity.pdbx_description
1 polymer ?
#
loop_
_entity_poly.entity_id
_entity_poly.type
_entity_poly.pdbx_seq_one_letter_code
_entity_poly.pdbx_strand_id
1 'polypeptide(L)'
;MLLPRVALRGALRARPWRAVGLCWKHVSSLKVANEPILAFTQGSPERDALQKALKELKGRTEAIPCVVGDEEVWTSDVQYQVSPFNHGHKVAKFCYADKALLHRAIEAALAARKEWDLKPVADRAQVFLKAADMLSGPRRAEILAKTMVGQGFVAAISPFNFTAIGGNLAGAPALMGNVVLWKPSDTAMLASYAVYRILREAGLPPNIIQFVPADGPTFGDTVTSSEHLCGINFTGSVPIWALQGQVFGSFSRIRKWLEHAHSSPSLTVLAGGQCDDSVGYFVEPCIIESKDPQDPIMKEEIFGPVLTVYVYPDDKYKETLRLVDSTTSYGLTGAVFAQDKDVVREATEMLRNAAGNFYINDKSTGSVSRCIFLEINRAVFSTGTNDKPGGPHYILRWTSPQVIKETHKPLGDWRYPYMQ
;
A
#
# COMPACT_ATOMS: atom_id res chain seq x y z
N MET A 1 19.02 92.48 19.69
CA MET A 1 18.86 91.19 20.41
C MET A 1 18.55 90.10 19.38
N LEU A 2 19.13 88.92 19.55
CA LEU A 2 18.87 87.71 18.75
C LEU A 2 18.32 86.64 19.69
N LEU A 3 17.24 85.94 19.29
CA LEU A 3 16.76 84.62 19.74
C LEU A 3 15.60 84.22 18.76
N PRO A 4 15.23 82.93 18.61
CA PRO A 4 15.21 82.38 17.25
C PRO A 4 13.89 81.71 16.81
N ARG A 5 13.83 81.36 15.52
CA ARG A 5 12.78 80.47 14.98
C ARG A 5 12.86 79.09 15.64
N VAL A 6 11.76 78.64 16.25
CA VAL A 6 11.62 77.29 16.79
C VAL A 6 11.59 76.27 15.64
N ALA A 7 12.51 75.31 15.66
CA ALA A 7 12.54 74.24 14.67
C ALA A 7 11.65 73.07 15.10
N LEU A 8 10.64 72.70 14.29
CA LEU A 8 9.96 71.42 14.43
C LEU A 8 10.91 70.28 14.00
N ARG A 9 11.78 69.85 14.92
CA ARG A 9 12.43 68.53 14.83
C ARG A 9 11.41 67.46 15.22
N GLY A 10 10.54 67.11 14.27
CA GLY A 10 9.63 65.98 14.40
C GLY A 10 10.41 64.71 14.75
N ALA A 11 10.15 64.14 15.92
CA ALA A 11 10.89 63.00 16.44
C ALA A 11 10.47 61.69 15.77
N LEU A 12 10.77 61.55 14.47
CA LEU A 12 10.84 60.28 13.77
C LEU A 12 12.00 59.47 14.36
N ARG A 13 11.82 58.94 15.58
CA ARG A 13 12.59 57.81 16.07
C ARG A 13 12.37 56.70 15.07
N ALA A 14 13.40 56.40 14.29
CA ALA A 14 13.42 55.22 13.44
C ALA A 14 13.17 54.01 14.34
N ARG A 15 11.94 53.47 14.31
CA ARG A 15 11.71 52.10 14.78
C ARG A 15 12.66 51.25 13.95
N PRO A 16 13.63 50.54 14.55
CA PRO A 16 14.42 49.62 13.77
C PRO A 16 13.45 48.66 13.10
N TRP A 17 13.56 48.47 11.79
CA TRP A 17 12.87 47.40 11.11
C TRP A 17 13.39 46.10 11.74
N ARG A 18 12.65 45.58 12.71
CA ARG A 18 12.75 44.16 13.08
C ARG A 18 12.27 43.41 11.86
N ALA A 19 13.22 43.09 10.98
CA ALA A 19 13.00 42.12 9.92
C ALA A 19 12.49 40.85 10.61
N VAL A 20 11.22 40.52 10.37
CA VAL A 20 10.65 39.24 10.76
C VAL A 20 11.16 38.24 9.72
N GLY A 21 12.46 37.92 9.82
CA GLY A 21 13.12 36.95 8.96
C GLY A 21 12.50 35.57 9.13
N LEU A 22 12.74 34.68 8.16
CA LEU A 22 12.16 33.34 8.16
C LEU A 22 12.68 32.53 9.35
N CYS A 23 11.87 32.44 10.40
CA CYS A 23 12.18 31.68 11.61
C CYS A 23 11.80 30.21 11.42
N TRP A 24 12.75 29.41 10.91
CA TRP A 24 12.60 27.98 10.75
C TRP A 24 12.49 27.31 12.13
N LYS A 25 11.33 26.68 12.41
CA LYS A 25 11.10 25.95 13.66
C LYS A 25 12.03 24.72 13.73
N HIS A 26 12.60 24.46 14.91
CA HIS A 26 13.39 23.26 15.15
C HIS A 26 12.52 22.00 14.99
N VAL A 27 13.06 20.98 14.30
CA VAL A 27 12.37 19.69 14.06
C VAL A 27 12.59 18.75 15.25
N SER A 28 11.56 18.00 15.65
CA SER A 28 11.67 16.97 16.69
C SER A 28 12.01 15.60 16.10
N SER A 29 12.66 14.74 16.89
CA SER A 29 12.79 13.32 16.56
C SER A 29 11.66 12.51 17.21
N LEU A 30 11.16 11.50 16.49
CA LEU A 30 10.15 10.57 17.00
C LEU A 30 10.79 9.19 17.22
N LYS A 31 10.55 8.59 18.38
CA LYS A 31 10.92 7.20 18.66
C LYS A 31 9.69 6.30 18.50
N VAL A 32 9.82 5.29 17.66
CA VAL A 32 8.81 4.23 17.45
C VAL A 32 9.47 2.86 17.55
N ALA A 33 8.69 1.83 17.86
CA ALA A 33 9.06 0.43 17.84
C ALA A 33 8.10 -0.35 16.93
N ASN A 34 8.40 -1.63 16.67
CA ASN A 34 7.48 -2.52 15.97
C ASN A 34 6.38 -3.00 16.93
N GLU A 35 5.14 -3.03 16.44
CA GLU A 35 3.98 -3.49 17.22
C GLU A 35 4.11 -5.00 17.55
N PRO A 36 3.89 -5.42 18.81
CA PRO A 36 3.95 -6.84 19.17
C PRO A 36 2.89 -7.70 18.46
N ILE A 37 3.32 -8.86 17.98
CA ILE A 37 2.41 -9.93 17.55
C ILE A 37 1.87 -10.64 18.80
N LEU A 38 0.55 -10.63 18.96
CA LEU A 38 -0.13 -11.28 20.08
C LEU A 38 -0.33 -12.77 19.81
N ALA A 39 -0.42 -13.58 20.88
CA ALA A 39 -0.38 -15.04 20.79
C ALA A 39 -1.76 -15.72 20.63
N PHE A 40 -2.85 -15.06 21.01
CA PHE A 40 -4.24 -15.58 20.92
C PHE A 40 -4.41 -16.97 21.59
N THR A 41 -3.68 -17.21 22.69
CA THR A 41 -3.75 -18.44 23.48
C THR A 41 -5.09 -18.60 24.18
N GLN A 42 -5.44 -19.81 24.58
CA GLN A 42 -6.72 -20.06 25.25
C GLN A 42 -6.78 -19.32 26.59
N GLY A 43 -7.81 -18.47 26.76
CA GLY A 43 -7.94 -17.58 27.92
C GLY A 43 -7.17 -16.25 27.82
N SER A 44 -6.59 -15.90 26.67
CA SER A 44 -5.98 -14.57 26.48
C SER A 44 -7.02 -13.50 26.11
N PRO A 45 -6.92 -12.26 26.64
CA PRO A 45 -7.92 -11.22 26.41
C PRO A 45 -8.14 -10.88 24.93
N GLU A 46 -7.09 -10.92 24.11
CA GLU A 46 -7.18 -10.65 22.68
C GLU A 46 -7.94 -11.73 21.91
N ARG A 47 -7.89 -13.00 22.37
CA ARG A 47 -8.67 -14.10 21.81
C ARG A 47 -10.16 -13.93 22.12
N ASP A 48 -10.50 -13.58 23.36
CA ASP A 48 -11.90 -13.40 23.76
C ASP A 48 -12.52 -12.17 23.08
N ALA A 49 -11.76 -11.07 22.95
CA ALA A 49 -12.15 -9.90 22.18
C ALA A 49 -12.37 -10.20 20.69
N LEU A 50 -11.46 -10.98 20.07
CA LEU A 50 -11.60 -11.39 18.67
C LEU A 50 -12.79 -12.34 18.46
N GLN A 51 -13.00 -13.30 19.35
CA GLN A 51 -14.18 -14.18 19.30
C GLN A 51 -15.49 -13.41 19.47
N LYS A 52 -15.52 -12.36 20.30
CA LYS A 52 -16.67 -11.46 20.41
C LYS A 52 -16.92 -10.72 19.08
N ALA A 53 -15.91 -10.08 18.52
CA ALA A 53 -16.03 -9.35 17.26
C ALA A 53 -16.47 -10.25 16.08
N LEU A 54 -15.94 -11.48 15.98
CA LEU A 54 -16.36 -12.47 14.99
C LEU A 54 -17.82 -12.90 15.16
N LYS A 55 -18.30 -13.07 16.40
CA LYS A 55 -19.73 -13.35 16.69
C LYS A 55 -20.62 -12.17 16.30
N GLU A 56 -20.17 -10.94 16.51
CA GLU A 56 -20.91 -9.72 16.18
C GLU A 56 -21.01 -9.44 14.66
N LEU A 57 -20.06 -9.92 13.85
CA LEU A 57 -20.15 -9.82 12.38
C LEU A 57 -20.98 -10.95 11.73
N LYS A 58 -21.19 -12.08 12.42
CA LYS A 58 -21.85 -13.26 11.85
C LYS A 58 -23.31 -12.94 11.45
N GLY A 59 -23.63 -13.11 10.17
CA GLY A 59 -24.96 -12.85 9.63
C GLY A 59 -25.35 -11.37 9.49
N ARG A 60 -24.42 -10.42 9.73
CA ARG A 60 -24.64 -8.99 9.44
C ARG A 60 -24.13 -8.62 8.04
N THR A 61 -24.75 -7.60 7.47
CA THR A 61 -24.31 -6.94 6.22
C THR A 61 -24.12 -5.44 6.51
N GLU A 62 -22.90 -4.94 6.46
CA GLU A 62 -22.63 -3.50 6.67
C GLU A 62 -22.98 -2.72 5.39
N ALA A 63 -23.74 -1.63 5.51
CA ALA A 63 -24.06 -0.74 4.39
C ALA A 63 -22.98 0.33 4.28
N ILE A 64 -22.11 0.22 3.28
CA ILE A 64 -20.90 1.03 3.12
C ILE A 64 -21.10 2.02 1.94
N PRO A 65 -21.25 3.32 2.19
CA PRO A 65 -21.41 4.33 1.15
C PRO A 65 -20.08 4.70 0.48
N CYS A 66 -20.15 5.44 -0.62
CA CYS A 66 -19.04 6.32 -1.01
C CYS A 66 -18.98 7.50 -0.02
N VAL A 67 -17.79 8.01 0.33
CA VAL A 67 -17.66 9.19 1.19
C VAL A 67 -16.83 10.27 0.50
N VAL A 68 -17.46 11.43 0.30
CA VAL A 68 -16.85 12.63 -0.26
C VAL A 68 -16.95 13.75 0.77
N GLY A 69 -15.83 14.16 1.34
CA GLY A 69 -15.82 15.08 2.48
C GLY A 69 -16.39 14.44 3.73
N ASP A 70 -17.62 14.84 4.09
CA ASP A 70 -18.44 14.23 5.14
C ASP A 70 -19.79 13.71 4.59
N GLU A 71 -20.00 13.76 3.27
CA GLU A 71 -21.22 13.30 2.60
C GLU A 71 -21.15 11.80 2.33
N GLU A 72 -22.05 11.02 2.93
CA GLU A 72 -22.26 9.60 2.60
C GLU A 72 -23.16 9.48 1.36
N VAL A 73 -22.58 9.09 0.23
CA VAL A 73 -23.24 9.08 -1.09
C VAL A 73 -23.52 7.64 -1.55
N TRP A 74 -24.70 7.44 -2.12
CA TRP A 74 -25.14 6.19 -2.75
C TRP A 74 -25.46 6.40 -4.23
N THR A 75 -25.03 5.47 -5.08
CA THR A 75 -25.41 5.39 -6.51
C THR A 75 -26.35 4.21 -6.75
N SER A 76 -26.87 4.08 -7.97
CA SER A 76 -27.71 2.94 -8.40
C SER A 76 -26.92 1.64 -8.65
N ASP A 77 -25.60 1.73 -8.83
CA ASP A 77 -24.73 0.57 -9.08
C ASP A 77 -24.37 -0.12 -7.75
N VAL A 78 -25.32 -0.90 -7.23
CA VAL A 78 -25.22 -1.56 -5.92
C VAL A 78 -24.47 -2.89 -6.02
N GLN A 79 -23.41 -2.99 -5.24
CA GLN A 79 -22.47 -4.10 -5.22
C GLN A 79 -22.42 -4.76 -3.83
N TYR A 80 -21.87 -5.97 -3.75
CA TYR A 80 -21.81 -6.75 -2.50
C TYR A 80 -20.44 -7.38 -2.27
N GLN A 81 -19.93 -7.25 -1.05
CA GLN A 81 -18.86 -8.10 -0.55
C GLN A 81 -19.47 -9.36 0.04
N VAL A 82 -18.94 -10.53 -0.30
CA VAL A 82 -19.30 -11.83 0.29
C VAL A 82 -18.15 -12.37 1.13
N SER A 83 -18.45 -13.23 2.11
CA SER A 83 -17.40 -13.98 2.80
C SER A 83 -16.78 -15.02 1.86
N PRO A 84 -15.44 -15.08 1.69
CA PRO A 84 -14.81 -16.05 0.79
C PRO A 84 -15.08 -17.52 1.18
N PHE A 85 -15.25 -17.81 2.47
CA PHE A 85 -15.50 -19.16 3.00
C PHE A 85 -17.00 -19.49 3.16
N ASN A 86 -17.89 -18.52 2.89
CA ASN A 86 -19.34 -18.68 2.89
C ASN A 86 -19.94 -17.60 1.99
N HIS A 87 -19.93 -17.82 0.67
CA HIS A 87 -20.28 -16.76 -0.29
C HIS A 87 -21.77 -16.39 -0.28
N GLY A 88 -22.62 -17.24 0.33
CA GLY A 88 -24.00 -16.90 0.68
C GLY A 88 -24.11 -15.80 1.76
N HIS A 89 -23.10 -15.62 2.61
CA HIS A 89 -23.05 -14.51 3.56
C HIS A 89 -22.49 -13.23 2.89
N LYS A 90 -23.40 -12.34 2.50
CA LYS A 90 -23.08 -10.95 2.12
C LYS A 90 -22.64 -10.16 3.35
N VAL A 91 -21.35 -9.85 3.46
CA VAL A 91 -20.74 -9.18 4.62
C VAL A 91 -20.83 -7.65 4.52
N ALA A 92 -20.88 -7.11 3.30
CA ALA A 92 -21.17 -5.71 3.04
C ALA A 92 -22.01 -5.51 1.78
N LYS A 93 -22.78 -4.42 1.75
CA LYS A 93 -23.43 -3.84 0.57
C LYS A 93 -22.84 -2.45 0.37
N PHE A 94 -22.37 -2.15 -0.83
CA PHE A 94 -21.82 -0.85 -1.18
C PHE A 94 -22.32 -0.43 -2.57
N CYS A 95 -21.79 0.66 -3.13
CA CYS A 95 -22.08 1.06 -4.50
C CYS A 95 -20.84 1.60 -5.20
N TYR A 96 -20.78 1.52 -6.53
CA TYR A 96 -19.72 2.15 -7.33
C TYR A 96 -20.01 3.62 -7.62
N ALA A 97 -19.03 4.48 -7.36
CA ALA A 97 -19.02 5.87 -7.78
C ALA A 97 -18.96 5.96 -9.31
N ASP A 98 -19.91 6.67 -9.90
CA ASP A 98 -19.89 7.03 -11.31
C ASP A 98 -18.83 8.12 -11.60
N LYS A 99 -18.61 8.41 -12.89
CA LYS A 99 -17.63 9.43 -13.29
C LYS A 99 -17.95 10.82 -12.72
N ALA A 100 -19.23 11.17 -12.50
CA ALA A 100 -19.61 12.46 -11.94
C ALA A 100 -19.32 12.57 -10.44
N LEU A 101 -19.55 11.51 -9.66
CA LEU A 101 -19.17 11.44 -8.25
C LEU A 101 -17.65 11.42 -8.07
N LEU A 102 -16.91 10.73 -8.96
CA LEU A 102 -15.45 10.78 -8.98
C LEU A 102 -14.92 12.19 -9.29
N HIS A 103 -15.49 12.91 -10.27
CA HIS A 103 -15.14 14.32 -10.51
C HIS A 103 -15.47 15.22 -9.30
N ARG A 104 -16.65 15.07 -8.67
CA ARG A 104 -16.98 15.78 -7.41
C ARG A 104 -15.94 15.53 -6.31
N ALA A 105 -15.47 14.28 -6.19
CA ALA A 105 -14.47 13.89 -5.20
C ALA A 105 -13.09 14.54 -5.47
N ILE A 106 -12.69 14.67 -6.74
CA ILE A 106 -11.47 15.38 -7.17
C ILE A 106 -11.55 16.86 -6.79
N GLU A 107 -12.61 17.57 -7.19
CA GLU A 107 -12.78 19.00 -6.90
C GLU A 107 -12.75 19.31 -5.39
N ALA A 108 -13.50 18.54 -4.60
CA ALA A 108 -13.55 18.73 -3.16
C ALA A 108 -12.19 18.42 -2.48
N ALA A 109 -11.44 17.45 -2.99
CA ALA A 109 -10.08 17.15 -2.53
C ALA A 109 -9.09 18.29 -2.87
N LEU A 110 -9.11 18.80 -4.10
CA LEU A 110 -8.26 19.89 -4.55
C LEU A 110 -8.49 21.18 -3.75
N ALA A 111 -9.75 21.49 -3.41
CA ALA A 111 -10.11 22.62 -2.56
C ALA A 111 -9.47 22.51 -1.15
N ALA A 112 -9.46 21.32 -0.55
CA ALA A 112 -8.87 21.08 0.77
C ALA A 112 -7.33 21.02 0.76
N ARG A 113 -6.71 20.64 -0.37
CA ARG A 113 -5.28 20.35 -0.50
C ARG A 113 -4.39 21.44 0.08
N LYS A 114 -4.65 22.72 -0.25
CA LYS A 114 -3.76 23.83 0.13
C LYS A 114 -3.70 24.06 1.64
N GLU A 115 -4.79 23.84 2.38
CA GLU A 115 -4.77 23.97 3.83
C GLU A 115 -3.97 22.81 4.46
N TRP A 116 -4.18 21.60 3.97
CA TRP A 116 -3.54 20.38 4.49
C TRP A 116 -2.03 20.34 4.23
N ASP A 117 -1.61 20.70 3.02
CA ASP A 117 -0.21 20.85 2.58
C ASP A 117 0.57 21.83 3.49
N LEU A 118 -0.08 22.94 3.88
CA LEU A 118 0.50 23.95 4.77
C LEU A 118 0.46 23.61 6.28
N LYS A 119 -0.22 22.53 6.71
CA LYS A 119 -0.13 22.09 8.12
C LYS A 119 1.27 21.54 8.43
N PRO A 120 1.82 21.76 9.63
CA PRO A 120 3.09 21.15 10.05
C PRO A 120 3.06 19.61 9.89
N VAL A 121 4.18 19.04 9.46
CA VAL A 121 4.33 17.58 9.28
C VAL A 121 4.07 16.82 10.58
N ALA A 122 4.44 17.39 11.74
CA ALA A 122 4.15 16.82 13.06
C ALA A 122 2.63 16.70 13.32
N ASP A 123 1.86 17.75 13.00
CA ASP A 123 0.41 17.80 13.18
C ASP A 123 -0.29 16.79 12.26
N ARG A 124 0.20 16.64 11.01
CA ARG A 124 -0.25 15.58 10.09
C ARG A 124 0.09 14.18 10.64
N ALA A 125 1.31 13.98 11.12
CA ALA A 125 1.75 12.70 11.69
C ALA A 125 0.94 12.30 12.93
N GLN A 126 0.51 13.25 13.75
CA GLN A 126 -0.26 12.99 14.96
C GLN A 126 -1.60 12.28 14.70
N VAL A 127 -2.22 12.51 13.53
CA VAL A 127 -3.41 11.77 13.07
C VAL A 127 -3.09 10.29 12.88
N PHE A 128 -1.99 9.98 12.20
CA PHE A 128 -1.57 8.60 11.95
C PHE A 128 -1.07 7.89 13.21
N LEU A 129 -0.43 8.61 14.14
CA LEU A 129 -0.06 8.08 15.45
C LEU A 129 -1.29 7.72 16.28
N LYS A 130 -2.27 8.63 16.40
CA LYS A 130 -3.54 8.33 17.08
C LYS A 130 -4.30 7.18 16.41
N ALA A 131 -4.28 7.08 15.08
CA ALA A 131 -4.86 5.95 14.36
C ALA A 131 -4.13 4.62 14.69
N ALA A 132 -2.80 4.63 14.81
CA ALA A 132 -2.02 3.46 15.23
C ALA A 132 -2.34 3.04 16.67
N ASP A 133 -2.45 3.99 17.61
CA ASP A 133 -2.86 3.72 18.99
C ASP A 133 -4.27 3.11 19.05
N MET A 134 -5.22 3.62 18.25
CA MET A 134 -6.57 3.07 18.12
C MET A 134 -6.58 1.65 17.54
N LEU A 135 -5.70 1.36 16.57
CA LEU A 135 -5.54 0.04 15.95
C LEU A 135 -4.84 -0.97 16.86
N SER A 136 -3.88 -0.53 17.69
CA SER A 136 -3.23 -1.36 18.70
C SER A 136 -4.18 -1.68 19.87
N GLY A 137 -4.90 -0.68 20.38
CA GLY A 137 -5.85 -0.84 21.47
C GLY A 137 -7.29 -1.18 21.00
N PRO A 138 -8.24 -0.24 21.15
CA PRO A 138 -9.67 -0.55 21.15
C PRO A 138 -10.24 -1.11 19.85
N ARG A 139 -9.65 -0.81 18.68
CA ARG A 139 -10.16 -1.26 17.37
C ARG A 139 -9.51 -2.54 16.85
N ARG A 140 -8.50 -3.09 17.56
CA ARG A 140 -7.72 -4.27 17.15
C ARG A 140 -8.62 -5.46 16.77
N ALA A 141 -9.52 -5.85 17.67
CA ALA A 141 -10.40 -6.99 17.47
C ALA A 141 -11.42 -6.79 16.33
N GLU A 142 -11.93 -5.57 16.14
CA GLU A 142 -12.83 -5.26 15.02
C GLU A 142 -12.10 -5.41 13.68
N ILE A 143 -10.92 -4.81 13.54
CA ILE A 143 -10.16 -4.87 12.28
C ILE A 143 -9.73 -6.29 11.96
N LEU A 144 -9.27 -7.07 12.95
CA LEU A 144 -8.97 -8.50 12.73
C LEU A 144 -10.23 -9.27 12.29
N ALA A 145 -11.36 -9.11 12.98
CA ALA A 145 -12.60 -9.80 12.63
C ALA A 145 -13.13 -9.41 11.24
N LYS A 146 -13.18 -8.11 10.91
CA LYS A 146 -13.59 -7.61 9.58
C LYS A 146 -12.65 -8.05 8.46
N THR A 147 -11.37 -8.22 8.76
CA THR A 147 -10.36 -8.76 7.84
C THR A 147 -10.60 -10.25 7.62
N MET A 148 -10.68 -11.07 8.69
CA MET A 148 -10.92 -12.51 8.63
C MET A 148 -12.24 -12.89 7.93
N VAL A 149 -13.31 -12.12 8.17
CA VAL A 149 -14.64 -12.36 7.58
C VAL A 149 -14.73 -11.88 6.12
N GLY A 150 -13.81 -11.04 5.65
CA GLY A 150 -13.97 -10.29 4.40
C GLY A 150 -13.00 -10.58 3.25
N GLN A 151 -11.72 -10.89 3.49
CA GLN A 151 -10.64 -10.69 2.48
C GLN A 151 -10.71 -11.52 1.18
N GLY A 152 -10.96 -10.85 0.05
CA GLY A 152 -10.67 -11.24 -1.35
C GLY A 152 -10.18 -10.01 -2.15
N PHE A 153 -9.49 -10.20 -3.29
CA PHE A 153 -8.59 -9.23 -3.97
C PHE A 153 -9.08 -7.79 -4.20
N VAL A 154 -8.13 -6.84 -4.32
CA VAL A 154 -8.41 -5.39 -4.19
C VAL A 154 -7.75 -4.56 -5.31
N ALA A 155 -8.34 -3.39 -5.57
CA ALA A 155 -7.81 -2.26 -6.30
C ALA A 155 -8.54 -0.97 -5.84
N ALA A 156 -8.10 0.27 -5.55
CA ALA A 156 -6.92 1.09 -5.21
C ALA A 156 -5.84 1.63 -6.19
N ILE A 157 -4.69 0.98 -6.34
CA ILE A 157 -4.67 -0.47 -6.50
C ILE A 157 -3.88 -1.21 -5.41
N SER A 158 -4.26 -1.11 -4.13
CA SER A 158 -3.82 -2.01 -3.05
C SER A 158 -4.42 -3.40 -3.26
N PRO A 159 -3.79 -4.50 -2.80
CA PRO A 159 -4.34 -5.85 -2.85
C PRO A 159 -5.02 -6.25 -1.53
N PHE A 160 -5.82 -7.31 -1.57
CA PHE A 160 -6.57 -7.85 -0.42
C PHE A 160 -5.77 -8.37 0.73
N ASN A 161 -4.75 -9.15 0.41
CA ASN A 161 -4.00 -10.00 1.31
C ASN A 161 -3.51 -9.20 2.53
N PHE A 162 -3.37 -7.88 2.39
CA PHE A 162 -3.08 -6.97 3.49
C PHE A 162 -3.98 -5.72 3.47
N THR A 163 -4.98 -5.68 4.37
CA THR A 163 -5.71 -4.45 4.75
C THR A 163 -4.76 -3.28 5.04
N ALA A 164 -3.58 -3.59 5.60
CA ALA A 164 -2.51 -2.64 5.87
C ALA A 164 -1.93 -1.96 4.61
N ILE A 165 -1.92 -2.61 3.44
CA ILE A 165 -1.47 -1.98 2.20
C ILE A 165 -2.49 -0.93 1.75
N GLY A 166 -3.80 -1.19 1.85
CA GLY A 166 -4.84 -0.18 1.57
C GLY A 166 -4.65 1.09 2.42
N GLY A 167 -4.48 0.90 3.73
CA GLY A 167 -4.16 2.01 4.66
C GLY A 167 -2.85 2.73 4.34
N ASN A 168 -1.80 2.01 3.91
CA ASN A 168 -0.51 2.62 3.53
C ASN A 168 -0.56 3.37 2.20
N LEU A 169 -1.20 2.83 1.16
CA LEU A 169 -1.22 3.46 -0.16
C LEU A 169 -2.02 4.77 -0.17
N ALA A 170 -3.10 4.86 0.62
CA ALA A 170 -3.84 6.11 0.82
C ALA A 170 -3.21 7.00 1.91
N GLY A 171 -2.69 6.42 2.99
CA GLY A 171 -2.17 7.16 4.14
C GLY A 171 -0.80 7.81 3.92
N ALA A 172 0.13 7.15 3.24
CA ALA A 172 1.49 7.69 3.08
C ALA A 172 1.55 8.96 2.21
N PRO A 173 0.81 9.08 1.07
CA PRO A 173 0.70 10.35 0.36
C PRO A 173 0.02 11.44 1.20
N ALA A 174 -1.03 11.10 1.94
CA ALA A 174 -1.77 12.03 2.79
C ALA A 174 -0.89 12.59 3.94
N LEU A 175 -0.07 11.75 4.58
CA LEU A 175 0.93 12.18 5.57
C LEU A 175 1.87 13.25 5.02
N MET A 176 2.28 13.12 3.75
CA MET A 176 3.20 14.05 3.09
C MET A 176 2.54 15.36 2.62
N GLY A 177 1.23 15.53 2.80
CA GLY A 177 0.48 16.76 2.48
C GLY A 177 -0.40 16.67 1.24
N ASN A 178 -0.45 15.50 0.59
CA ASN A 178 -1.32 15.27 -0.56
C ASN A 178 -2.78 15.02 -0.14
N VAL A 179 -3.67 15.01 -1.13
CA VAL A 179 -5.06 14.58 -1.00
C VAL A 179 -5.29 13.39 -1.94
N VAL A 180 -6.19 12.47 -1.58
CA VAL A 180 -6.25 11.15 -2.21
C VAL A 180 -7.69 10.72 -2.50
N LEU A 181 -7.95 10.25 -3.72
CA LEU A 181 -9.11 9.41 -4.02
C LEU A 181 -8.73 7.95 -3.73
N TRP A 182 -9.18 7.41 -2.61
CA TRP A 182 -8.99 6.01 -2.30
C TRP A 182 -10.19 5.21 -2.83
N LYS A 183 -10.01 4.59 -4.00
CA LYS A 183 -10.82 3.44 -4.41
C LYS A 183 -10.40 2.25 -3.51
N PRO A 184 -11.20 1.71 -2.59
CA PRO A 184 -10.98 0.36 -2.05
C PRO A 184 -11.53 -0.67 -3.06
N SER A 185 -11.57 -1.94 -2.69
CA SER A 185 -12.34 -2.93 -3.45
C SER A 185 -13.42 -3.55 -2.62
N ASP A 186 -14.59 -3.62 -3.24
CA ASP A 186 -15.28 -4.87 -3.54
C ASP A 186 -15.01 -5.99 -2.53
N THR A 187 -13.91 -6.73 -2.65
CA THR A 187 -13.66 -7.89 -1.80
C THR A 187 -12.79 -7.66 -0.55
N ALA A 188 -12.40 -6.42 -0.21
CA ALA A 188 -11.93 -6.09 1.15
C ALA A 188 -12.63 -4.85 1.75
N MET A 189 -13.85 -4.56 1.29
CA MET A 189 -14.56 -3.31 1.56
C MET A 189 -14.76 -3.05 3.06
N LEU A 190 -15.25 -4.06 3.78
CA LEU A 190 -15.57 -4.02 5.20
C LEU A 190 -14.37 -3.60 6.07
N ALA A 191 -13.20 -4.19 5.82
CA ALA A 191 -11.96 -3.86 6.54
C ALA A 191 -11.39 -2.51 6.09
N SER A 192 -11.46 -2.18 4.79
CA SER A 192 -11.00 -0.90 4.24
C SER A 192 -11.81 0.28 4.81
N TYR A 193 -13.13 0.16 4.89
CA TYR A 193 -14.00 1.20 5.44
C TYR A 193 -13.78 1.38 6.94
N ALA A 194 -13.55 0.30 7.68
CA ALA A 194 -13.21 0.41 9.11
C ALA A 194 -11.88 1.16 9.33
N VAL A 195 -10.84 0.91 8.51
CA VAL A 195 -9.60 1.72 8.52
C VAL A 195 -9.88 3.19 8.15
N TYR A 196 -10.72 3.44 7.13
CA TYR A 196 -11.14 4.80 6.77
C TYR A 196 -11.81 5.53 7.95
N ARG A 197 -12.79 4.91 8.60
CA ARG A 197 -13.47 5.46 9.79
C ARG A 197 -12.49 5.76 10.92
N ILE A 198 -11.55 4.85 11.20
CA ILE A 198 -10.49 5.07 12.21
C ILE A 198 -9.63 6.29 11.88
N LEU A 199 -9.26 6.51 10.61
CA LEU A 199 -8.51 7.71 10.22
C LEU A 199 -9.34 8.99 10.43
N ARG A 200 -10.64 8.99 10.10
CA ARG A 200 -11.53 10.13 10.36
C ARG A 200 -11.68 10.39 11.87
N GLU A 201 -11.92 9.36 12.67
CA GLU A 201 -11.98 9.43 14.15
C GLU A 201 -10.65 9.86 14.80
N ALA A 202 -9.52 9.51 14.18
CA ALA A 202 -8.20 9.97 14.58
C ALA A 202 -7.97 11.47 14.29
N GLY A 203 -8.83 12.12 13.51
CA GLY A 203 -8.80 13.54 13.20
C GLY A 203 -8.36 13.87 11.78
N LEU A 204 -8.39 12.92 10.85
CA LEU A 204 -8.19 13.20 9.43
C LEU A 204 -9.33 14.13 8.93
N PRO A 205 -9.03 15.34 8.43
CA PRO A 205 -10.06 16.27 7.97
C PRO A 205 -10.86 15.69 6.78
N PRO A 206 -12.08 16.20 6.53
CA PRO A 206 -12.81 15.88 5.31
C PRO A 206 -11.98 16.24 4.08
N ASN A 207 -12.26 15.54 2.97
CA ASN A 207 -11.64 15.74 1.65
C ASN A 207 -10.14 15.39 1.53
N ILE A 208 -9.45 15.01 2.61
CA ILE A 208 -8.04 14.59 2.53
C ILE A 208 -7.90 13.18 1.96
N ILE A 209 -8.79 12.28 2.37
CA ILE A 209 -9.00 10.98 1.71
C ILE A 209 -10.49 10.85 1.41
N GLN A 210 -10.82 10.72 0.13
CA GLN A 210 -12.16 10.38 -0.34
C GLN A 210 -12.27 8.86 -0.43
N PHE A 211 -13.34 8.26 0.10
CA PHE A 211 -13.55 6.81 0.06
C PHE A 211 -14.50 6.48 -1.09
N VAL A 212 -13.94 6.12 -2.24
CA VAL A 212 -14.67 6.06 -3.52
C VAL A 212 -14.55 4.69 -4.18
N PRO A 213 -15.24 3.65 -3.66
CA PRO A 213 -15.46 2.42 -4.41
C PRO A 213 -15.94 2.72 -5.82
N ALA A 214 -15.37 2.07 -6.83
CA ALA A 214 -15.71 2.27 -8.23
C ALA A 214 -15.30 1.04 -9.04
N ASP A 215 -15.86 0.91 -10.25
CA ASP A 215 -15.34 -0.02 -11.26
C ASP A 215 -13.87 0.32 -11.63
N GLY A 216 -13.07 -0.69 -11.98
CA GLY A 216 -11.63 -0.56 -12.22
C GLY A 216 -11.29 0.35 -13.41
N PRO A 217 -11.69 -0.02 -14.65
CA PRO A 217 -11.59 0.84 -15.83
C PRO A 217 -12.22 2.21 -15.63
N THR A 218 -13.44 2.29 -15.08
CA THR A 218 -14.14 3.56 -14.86
C THR A 218 -13.37 4.51 -13.95
N PHE A 219 -12.77 4.00 -12.87
CA PHE A 219 -11.90 4.77 -11.99
C PHE A 219 -10.62 5.21 -12.71
N GLY A 220 -9.96 4.27 -13.41
CA GLY A 220 -8.73 4.51 -14.17
C GLY A 220 -8.90 5.63 -15.18
N ASP A 221 -9.87 5.50 -16.09
CA ASP A 221 -10.27 6.51 -17.07
C ASP A 221 -10.41 7.90 -16.43
N THR A 222 -11.18 7.99 -15.35
CA THR A 222 -11.57 9.28 -14.75
C THR A 222 -10.41 9.96 -14.06
N VAL A 223 -9.54 9.23 -13.36
CA VAL A 223 -8.36 9.85 -12.74
C VAL A 223 -7.29 10.21 -13.77
N THR A 224 -7.07 9.39 -14.82
CA THR A 224 -6.10 9.71 -15.87
C THR A 224 -6.56 10.79 -16.84
N SER A 225 -7.87 11.04 -16.94
CA SER A 225 -8.43 12.16 -17.72
C SER A 225 -8.35 13.52 -17.00
N SER A 226 -7.88 13.56 -15.75
CA SER A 226 -7.74 14.81 -14.99
C SER A 226 -6.36 15.43 -15.17
N GLU A 227 -6.30 16.68 -15.63
CA GLU A 227 -5.06 17.48 -15.68
C GLU A 227 -4.43 17.76 -14.30
N HIS A 228 -5.15 17.41 -13.22
CA HIS A 228 -4.68 17.57 -11.84
C HIS A 228 -4.08 16.28 -11.25
N LEU A 229 -3.99 15.19 -12.02
CA LEU A 229 -3.37 13.94 -11.58
C LEU A 229 -1.84 14.09 -11.37
N CYS A 230 -1.41 14.08 -10.11
CA CYS A 230 0.01 14.21 -9.74
C CYS A 230 0.72 12.88 -9.44
N GLY A 231 0.00 11.75 -9.35
CA GLY A 231 0.58 10.43 -9.12
C GLY A 231 -0.48 9.34 -8.88
N ILE A 232 -0.10 8.09 -9.12
CA ILE A 232 -0.90 6.89 -8.85
C ILE A 232 -0.12 6.01 -7.88
N ASN A 233 -0.79 5.45 -6.87
CA ASN A 233 -0.20 4.52 -5.91
C ASN A 233 -0.83 3.13 -6.06
N PHE A 234 -0.05 2.13 -6.43
CA PHE A 234 -0.52 0.87 -7.03
C PHE A 234 0.28 -0.34 -6.52
N THR A 235 -0.38 -1.49 -6.39
CA THR A 235 0.13 -2.80 -5.96
C THR A 235 -0.87 -3.90 -6.40
N GLY A 236 -1.01 -4.09 -7.72
CA GLY A 236 -1.89 -5.07 -8.37
C GLY A 236 -1.18 -5.84 -9.49
N SER A 237 -1.93 -6.54 -10.34
CA SER A 237 -1.36 -7.38 -11.40
C SER A 237 -0.81 -6.57 -12.59
N VAL A 238 0.21 -7.14 -13.25
CA VAL A 238 0.93 -6.51 -14.38
C VAL A 238 0.02 -6.06 -15.54
N PRO A 239 -1.00 -6.84 -15.98
CA PRO A 239 -1.88 -6.39 -17.07
C PRO A 239 -2.73 -5.18 -16.69
N ILE A 240 -3.16 -5.05 -15.43
CA ILE A 240 -3.97 -3.91 -14.97
C ILE A 240 -3.14 -2.61 -14.96
N TRP A 241 -1.82 -2.71 -14.84
CA TRP A 241 -0.89 -1.58 -15.03
C TRP A 241 -0.68 -1.20 -16.52
N ALA A 242 -1.01 -2.09 -17.46
CA ALA A 242 -0.62 -2.01 -18.87
C ALA A 242 -1.78 -1.73 -19.86
N LEU A 243 -2.96 -1.34 -19.35
CA LEU A 243 -4.28 -1.20 -20.02
C LEU A 243 -5.19 -2.44 -19.94
N GLN A 244 -6.47 -2.17 -19.61
CA GLN A 244 -7.68 -2.92 -19.95
C GLN A 244 -7.62 -4.47 -19.91
N GLY A 245 -8.10 -5.10 -18.83
CA GLY A 245 -8.35 -6.55 -18.87
C GLY A 245 -8.95 -7.19 -17.61
N GLN A 246 -10.18 -7.70 -17.76
CA GLN A 246 -10.88 -8.73 -16.98
C GLN A 246 -10.28 -9.21 -15.63
N VAL A 247 -11.03 -8.91 -14.56
CA VAL A 247 -10.94 -9.60 -13.26
C VAL A 247 -11.54 -11.02 -13.39
N PHE A 248 -10.69 -12.02 -13.63
CA PHE A 248 -11.08 -13.43 -13.46
C PHE A 248 -11.10 -13.80 -11.97
N GLY A 249 -12.17 -14.46 -11.51
CA GLY A 249 -12.26 -14.94 -10.13
C GLY A 249 -11.15 -15.93 -9.79
N SER A 250 -10.47 -15.72 -8.66
CA SER A 250 -9.25 -16.46 -8.29
C SER A 250 -9.46 -17.97 -8.28
N PHE A 251 -10.60 -18.45 -7.78
CA PHE A 251 -10.97 -19.87 -7.78
C PHE A 251 -10.90 -20.48 -9.18
N SER A 252 -11.56 -19.87 -10.16
CA SER A 252 -11.57 -20.35 -11.55
C SER A 252 -10.19 -20.29 -12.21
N ARG A 253 -9.30 -19.38 -11.80
CA ARG A 253 -7.91 -19.36 -12.26
C ARG A 253 -7.09 -20.50 -11.63
N ILE A 254 -7.20 -20.70 -10.32
CA ILE A 254 -6.48 -21.77 -9.61
C ILE A 254 -6.93 -23.14 -10.14
N ARG A 255 -8.24 -23.33 -10.33
CA ARG A 255 -8.81 -24.54 -10.92
C ARG A 255 -8.22 -24.86 -12.30
N LYS A 256 -8.06 -23.87 -13.19
CA LYS A 256 -7.39 -24.06 -14.50
C LYS A 256 -5.94 -24.53 -14.34
N TRP A 257 -5.21 -24.06 -13.34
CA TRP A 257 -3.85 -24.53 -13.05
C TRP A 257 -3.80 -25.95 -12.50
N LEU A 258 -4.81 -26.38 -11.75
CA LEU A 258 -4.98 -27.78 -11.34
C LEU A 258 -5.35 -28.67 -12.53
N GLU A 259 -6.22 -28.19 -13.43
CA GLU A 259 -6.58 -28.87 -14.68
C GLU A 259 -5.36 -28.98 -15.64
N HIS A 260 -4.47 -27.99 -15.69
CA HIS A 260 -3.14 -28.07 -16.34
C HIS A 260 -2.23 -29.11 -15.66
N ALA A 261 -2.13 -29.08 -14.33
CA ALA A 261 -1.31 -30.03 -13.55
C ALA A 261 -1.73 -31.50 -13.71
N HIS A 262 -3.00 -31.76 -14.03
CA HIS A 262 -3.51 -33.10 -14.33
C HIS A 262 -3.42 -33.50 -15.82
N SER A 263 -3.12 -32.58 -16.73
CA SER A 263 -3.09 -32.84 -18.18
C SER A 263 -1.71 -32.69 -18.82
N SER A 264 -0.78 -31.96 -18.20
CA SER A 264 0.60 -31.82 -18.71
C SER A 264 1.47 -33.04 -18.37
N PRO A 265 2.15 -33.67 -19.33
CA PRO A 265 3.00 -34.85 -19.10
C PRO A 265 4.32 -34.53 -18.38
N SER A 266 4.67 -33.25 -18.22
CA SER A 266 5.80 -32.76 -17.41
C SER A 266 5.50 -32.74 -15.90
N LEU A 267 4.22 -32.78 -15.50
CA LEU A 267 3.76 -32.51 -14.15
C LEU A 267 3.21 -33.77 -13.46
N THR A 268 3.28 -33.81 -12.14
CA THR A 268 2.69 -34.89 -11.33
C THR A 268 2.21 -34.34 -9.99
N VAL A 269 0.91 -34.40 -9.73
CA VAL A 269 0.33 -34.00 -8.43
C VAL A 269 0.72 -35.03 -7.37
N LEU A 270 1.51 -34.61 -6.38
CA LEU A 270 1.98 -35.45 -5.26
C LEU A 270 1.00 -35.45 -4.09
N ALA A 271 0.32 -34.34 -3.84
CA ALA A 271 -0.65 -34.17 -2.76
C ALA A 271 -1.67 -33.07 -3.09
N GLY A 272 -2.87 -33.19 -2.52
CA GLY A 272 -3.97 -32.22 -2.73
C GLY A 272 -4.56 -32.30 -4.14
N GLY A 273 -4.86 -31.13 -4.71
CA GLY A 273 -5.45 -30.98 -6.05
C GLY A 273 -6.97 -30.86 -6.08
N GLN A 274 -7.66 -30.95 -4.95
CA GLN A 274 -9.11 -30.79 -4.85
C GLN A 274 -9.51 -29.33 -4.69
N CYS A 275 -10.66 -28.95 -5.27
CA CYS A 275 -11.30 -27.66 -5.06
C CYS A 275 -12.83 -27.79 -5.06
N ASP A 276 -13.49 -27.01 -4.22
CA ASP A 276 -14.95 -26.92 -4.13
C ASP A 276 -15.37 -25.45 -3.98
N ASP A 277 -16.38 -25.02 -4.76
CA ASP A 277 -17.01 -23.70 -4.68
C ASP A 277 -18.48 -23.77 -4.23
N SER A 278 -18.96 -24.90 -3.71
CA SER A 278 -20.36 -25.11 -3.29
C SER A 278 -20.82 -24.18 -2.15
N VAL A 279 -19.96 -23.93 -1.17
CA VAL A 279 -20.24 -23.09 0.03
C VAL A 279 -19.33 -21.86 0.10
N GLY A 280 -18.07 -22.01 -0.27
CA GLY A 280 -17.04 -20.98 -0.29
C GLY A 280 -15.92 -21.43 -1.22
N TYR A 281 -14.98 -20.55 -1.53
CA TYR A 281 -13.95 -20.80 -2.56
C TYR A 281 -12.77 -21.64 -2.01
N PHE A 282 -13.00 -22.90 -1.70
CA PHE A 282 -12.04 -23.79 -1.04
C PHE A 282 -11.14 -24.50 -2.07
N VAL A 283 -9.82 -24.41 -1.87
CA VAL A 283 -8.82 -25.17 -2.63
C VAL A 283 -7.86 -25.80 -1.63
N GLU A 284 -7.68 -27.12 -1.71
CA GLU A 284 -6.73 -27.85 -0.88
C GLU A 284 -5.27 -27.50 -1.25
N PRO A 285 -4.32 -27.55 -0.30
CA PRO A 285 -2.92 -27.31 -0.58
C PRO A 285 -2.37 -28.36 -1.55
N CYS A 286 -2.05 -27.93 -2.77
CA CYS A 286 -1.59 -28.77 -3.85
C CYS A 286 -0.06 -28.75 -3.93
N ILE A 287 0.57 -29.92 -3.99
CA ILE A 287 2.01 -30.08 -4.23
C ILE A 287 2.19 -30.82 -5.55
N ILE A 288 2.96 -30.24 -6.47
CA ILE A 288 3.18 -30.73 -7.83
C ILE A 288 4.68 -30.92 -8.03
N GLU A 289 5.11 -32.10 -8.49
CA GLU A 289 6.45 -32.25 -9.06
C GLU A 289 6.41 -31.83 -10.53
N SER A 290 7.39 -31.04 -10.97
CA SER A 290 7.69 -30.84 -12.39
C SER A 290 8.99 -31.55 -12.77
N LYS A 291 8.99 -32.22 -13.92
CA LYS A 291 10.21 -32.71 -14.59
C LYS A 291 10.83 -31.66 -15.52
N ASP A 292 10.11 -30.58 -15.82
CA ASP A 292 10.58 -29.45 -16.64
C ASP A 292 10.69 -28.16 -15.79
N PRO A 293 11.89 -27.58 -15.60
CA PRO A 293 12.07 -26.31 -14.89
C PRO A 293 11.60 -25.09 -15.72
N GLN A 294 11.10 -25.30 -16.94
CA GLN A 294 10.61 -24.29 -17.87
C GLN A 294 9.08 -24.38 -18.15
N ASP A 295 8.35 -25.29 -17.49
CA ASP A 295 6.89 -25.40 -17.62
C ASP A 295 6.17 -24.07 -17.28
N PRO A 296 5.06 -23.70 -17.94
CA PRO A 296 4.26 -22.52 -17.59
C PRO A 296 3.93 -22.39 -16.08
N ILE A 297 3.72 -23.51 -15.38
CA ILE A 297 3.41 -23.50 -13.93
C ILE A 297 4.61 -23.06 -13.06
N MET A 298 5.83 -23.05 -13.60
CA MET A 298 7.04 -22.50 -12.96
C MET A 298 7.23 -21.01 -13.25
N LYS A 299 6.38 -20.40 -14.11
CA LYS A 299 6.60 -19.07 -14.70
C LYS A 299 5.50 -18.06 -14.40
N GLU A 300 4.25 -18.51 -14.23
CA GLU A 300 3.08 -17.63 -14.12
C GLU A 300 2.53 -17.53 -12.69
N GLU A 301 1.98 -16.37 -12.33
CA GLU A 301 1.45 -16.12 -10.99
C GLU A 301 0.06 -16.73 -10.78
N ILE A 302 0.01 -17.93 -10.19
CA ILE A 302 -1.23 -18.65 -9.85
C ILE A 302 -2.03 -17.88 -8.77
N PHE A 303 -1.35 -17.41 -7.72
CA PHE A 303 -1.93 -16.81 -6.50
C PHE A 303 -2.95 -17.72 -5.79
N GLY A 304 -2.60 -18.99 -5.62
CA GLY A 304 -3.36 -19.99 -4.86
C GLY A 304 -2.44 -20.89 -4.03
N PRO A 305 -2.99 -21.85 -3.26
CA PRO A 305 -2.22 -22.77 -2.44
C PRO A 305 -1.61 -23.91 -3.28
N VAL A 306 -0.82 -23.56 -4.29
CA VAL A 306 -0.21 -24.49 -5.24
C VAL A 306 1.31 -24.31 -5.20
N LEU A 307 2.03 -25.39 -4.87
CA LEU A 307 3.48 -25.43 -4.78
C LEU A 307 4.04 -26.38 -5.84
N THR A 308 4.80 -25.86 -6.81
CA THR A 308 5.56 -26.68 -7.76
C THR A 308 6.99 -26.91 -7.24
N VAL A 309 7.46 -28.15 -7.34
CA VAL A 309 8.79 -28.61 -6.93
C VAL A 309 9.53 -29.12 -8.16
N TYR A 310 10.76 -28.66 -8.36
CA TYR A 310 11.69 -29.21 -9.34
C TYR A 310 12.87 -29.87 -8.62
N VAL A 311 13.08 -31.17 -8.85
CA VAL A 311 14.19 -31.93 -8.26
C VAL A 311 15.38 -31.89 -9.22
N TYR A 312 16.54 -31.42 -8.72
CA TYR A 312 17.78 -31.29 -9.49
C TYR A 312 18.89 -32.17 -8.88
N PRO A 313 19.84 -32.70 -9.68
CA PRO A 313 21.01 -33.39 -9.16
C PRO A 313 21.96 -32.45 -8.41
N ASP A 314 22.49 -32.88 -7.26
CA ASP A 314 23.34 -32.07 -6.37
C ASP A 314 24.56 -31.45 -7.07
N ASP A 315 25.19 -32.18 -8.00
CA ASP A 315 26.34 -31.72 -8.79
C ASP A 315 26.01 -30.55 -9.74
N LYS A 316 24.71 -30.33 -10.00
CA LYS A 316 24.18 -29.30 -10.89
C LYS A 316 23.61 -28.07 -10.18
N TYR A 317 23.84 -27.89 -8.87
CA TYR A 317 23.30 -26.72 -8.13
C TYR A 317 23.62 -25.37 -8.80
N LYS A 318 24.81 -25.20 -9.38
CA LYS A 318 25.21 -23.97 -10.10
C LYS A 318 24.44 -23.75 -11.41
N GLU A 319 24.04 -24.83 -12.09
CA GLU A 319 23.18 -24.76 -13.27
C GLU A 319 21.76 -24.38 -12.83
N THR A 320 21.27 -24.97 -11.75
CA THR A 320 19.96 -24.68 -11.15
C THR A 320 19.85 -23.25 -10.61
N LEU A 321 20.90 -22.69 -10.01
CA LEU A 321 20.93 -21.27 -9.61
C LEU A 321 20.78 -20.33 -10.82
N ARG A 322 21.30 -20.69 -12.01
CA ARG A 322 21.07 -19.92 -13.25
C ARG A 322 19.64 -20.08 -13.76
N LEU A 323 19.02 -21.25 -13.61
CA LEU A 323 17.59 -21.44 -13.92
C LEU A 323 16.72 -20.54 -13.05
N VAL A 324 17.01 -20.41 -11.75
CA VAL A 324 16.24 -19.55 -10.83
C VAL A 324 16.25 -18.07 -11.24
N ASP A 325 17.38 -17.50 -11.71
CA ASP A 325 17.44 -16.11 -12.21
C ASP A 325 16.83 -15.92 -13.63
N SER A 326 16.71 -16.98 -14.42
CA SER A 326 16.34 -16.90 -15.85
C SER A 326 14.96 -17.45 -16.21
N THR A 327 14.36 -18.35 -15.43
CA THR A 327 13.07 -18.99 -15.78
C THR A 327 11.89 -18.01 -15.77
N THR A 328 11.86 -17.04 -14.84
CA THR A 328 10.70 -16.16 -14.64
C THR A 328 10.98 -14.70 -15.03
N SER A 329 9.91 -13.93 -15.28
CA SER A 329 10.00 -12.47 -15.47
C SER A 329 9.97 -11.66 -14.16
N TYR A 330 9.85 -12.34 -13.01
CA TYR A 330 9.61 -11.71 -11.70
C TYR A 330 10.89 -11.62 -10.86
N GLY A 331 10.93 -10.68 -9.91
CA GLY A 331 12.10 -10.39 -9.07
C GLY A 331 11.76 -9.97 -7.63
N LEU A 332 10.68 -10.53 -7.05
CA LEU A 332 10.12 -10.08 -5.77
C LEU A 332 10.86 -10.68 -4.55
N THR A 333 10.64 -11.96 -4.24
CA THR A 333 11.21 -12.65 -3.05
C THR A 333 11.83 -13.99 -3.41
N GLY A 334 12.95 -14.35 -2.78
CA GLY A 334 13.59 -15.67 -2.95
C GLY A 334 14.33 -16.09 -1.69
N ALA A 335 14.52 -17.39 -1.49
CA ALA A 335 15.14 -17.95 -0.28
C ALA A 335 16.15 -19.06 -0.63
N VAL A 336 17.25 -19.12 0.11
CA VAL A 336 18.23 -20.21 0.05
C VAL A 336 18.37 -20.86 1.42
N PHE A 337 18.21 -22.18 1.46
CA PHE A 337 18.38 -23.00 2.66
C PHE A 337 19.69 -23.80 2.54
N ALA A 338 20.74 -23.33 3.22
CA ALA A 338 22.07 -23.92 3.21
C ALA A 338 22.84 -23.54 4.47
N GLN A 339 23.60 -24.48 5.03
CA GLN A 339 24.51 -24.25 6.16
C GLN A 339 25.97 -24.03 5.72
N ASP A 340 26.31 -24.42 4.49
CA ASP A 340 27.60 -24.13 3.88
C ASP A 340 27.71 -22.65 3.50
N LYS A 341 28.80 -21.99 3.94
CA LYS A 341 28.99 -20.55 3.77
C LYS A 341 29.46 -20.15 2.37
N ASP A 342 30.16 -21.02 1.66
CA ASP A 342 30.61 -20.78 0.31
C ASP A 342 29.44 -20.94 -0.67
N VAL A 343 28.57 -21.93 -0.46
CA VAL A 343 27.29 -22.07 -1.18
C VAL A 343 26.37 -20.88 -0.93
N VAL A 344 26.22 -20.44 0.33
CA VAL A 344 25.42 -19.23 0.65
C VAL A 344 25.99 -17.98 -0.02
N ARG A 345 27.32 -17.79 -0.04
CA ARG A 345 27.93 -16.65 -0.73
C ARG A 345 27.69 -16.71 -2.23
N GLU A 346 27.99 -17.84 -2.87
CA GLU A 346 27.81 -18.00 -4.33
C GLU A 346 26.35 -17.83 -4.75
N ALA A 347 25.40 -18.40 -4.02
CA ALA A 347 23.97 -18.21 -4.31
C ALA A 347 23.52 -16.75 -4.09
N THR A 348 24.06 -16.04 -3.10
CA THR A 348 23.76 -14.61 -2.87
C THR A 348 24.33 -13.73 -4.00
N GLU A 349 25.49 -14.08 -4.54
CA GLU A 349 26.09 -13.38 -5.68
C GLU A 349 25.35 -13.66 -6.99
N MET A 350 24.99 -14.93 -7.25
CA MET A 350 24.27 -15.34 -8.46
C MET A 350 22.80 -14.88 -8.50
N LEU A 351 22.07 -14.94 -7.38
CA LEU A 351 20.65 -14.60 -7.30
C LEU A 351 20.39 -13.12 -6.94
N ARG A 352 21.44 -12.29 -6.92
CA ARG A 352 21.41 -10.87 -6.50
C ARG A 352 20.27 -10.05 -7.11
N ASN A 353 19.91 -10.33 -8.37
CA ASN A 353 18.85 -9.62 -9.09
C ASN A 353 17.56 -10.44 -9.23
N ALA A 354 17.58 -11.73 -8.89
CA ALA A 354 16.43 -12.64 -8.95
C ALA A 354 15.41 -12.41 -7.82
N ALA A 355 15.82 -11.76 -6.73
CA ALA A 355 14.95 -11.38 -5.62
C ALA A 355 15.32 -10.01 -5.07
N GLY A 356 14.32 -9.16 -4.82
CA GLY A 356 14.46 -7.97 -4.00
C GLY A 356 14.61 -8.31 -2.52
N ASN A 357 13.68 -9.08 -1.97
CA ASN A 357 13.82 -9.67 -0.65
C ASN A 357 14.45 -11.05 -0.75
N PHE A 358 15.77 -11.12 -0.54
CA PHE A 358 16.52 -12.37 -0.47
C PHE A 358 16.65 -12.85 0.99
N TYR A 359 16.30 -14.12 1.24
CA TYR A 359 16.29 -14.74 2.56
C TYR A 359 17.31 -15.90 2.63
N ILE A 360 17.95 -16.07 3.78
CA ILE A 360 18.91 -17.17 4.03
C ILE A 360 18.42 -17.94 5.25
N ASN A 361 18.14 -19.23 5.08
CA ASN A 361 17.59 -20.13 6.10
C ASN A 361 16.27 -19.67 6.77
N ASP A 362 15.48 -18.85 6.08
CA ASP A 362 14.13 -18.46 6.47
C ASP A 362 13.22 -18.41 5.22
N LYS A 363 11.91 -18.52 5.42
CA LYS A 363 10.89 -18.50 4.36
C LYS A 363 10.82 -17.13 3.68
N SER A 364 10.47 -17.11 2.40
CA SER A 364 10.40 -15.91 1.55
C SER A 364 9.28 -14.90 1.87
N THR A 365 8.61 -15.01 3.02
CA THR A 365 7.35 -14.30 3.33
C THR A 365 7.39 -13.56 4.66
N GLY A 366 6.55 -12.54 4.81
CA GLY A 366 6.35 -11.83 6.08
C GLY A 366 7.42 -10.78 6.39
N SER A 367 7.80 -9.98 5.39
CA SER A 367 8.67 -8.81 5.56
C SER A 367 8.13 -7.85 6.63
N VAL A 368 8.87 -7.69 7.74
CA VAL A 368 8.49 -6.79 8.83
C VAL A 368 9.00 -5.38 8.53
N SER A 369 8.09 -4.40 8.44
CA SER A 369 8.41 -2.99 8.25
C SER A 369 9.57 -2.52 9.14
N ARG A 370 10.49 -1.71 8.58
CA ARG A 370 11.75 -1.27 9.21
C ARG A 370 12.83 -2.34 9.44
N CYS A 371 12.51 -3.63 9.45
CA CYS A 371 13.48 -4.72 9.55
C CYS A 371 13.86 -5.29 8.18
N ILE A 372 12.86 -5.56 7.34
CA ILE A 372 13.02 -5.97 5.94
C ILE A 372 12.04 -5.11 5.12
N PHE A 373 12.57 -4.27 4.24
CA PHE A 373 11.76 -3.44 3.34
C PHE A 373 11.13 -4.32 2.25
N LEU A 374 10.07 -3.86 1.59
CA LEU A 374 9.58 -4.53 0.38
C LEU A 374 10.41 -4.06 -0.82
N GLU A 375 11.46 -4.80 -1.12
CA GLU A 375 12.45 -4.52 -2.16
C GLU A 375 12.16 -5.34 -3.42
N ILE A 376 12.54 -4.81 -4.58
CA ILE A 376 12.39 -5.44 -5.90
C ILE A 376 13.69 -5.15 -6.69
N ASN A 377 14.68 -6.06 -6.66
CA ASN A 377 16.02 -5.74 -7.16
C ASN A 377 16.10 -5.57 -8.69
N ARG A 378 15.27 -6.29 -9.47
CA ARG A 378 15.07 -5.98 -10.90
C ARG A 378 14.19 -4.75 -11.05
N ALA A 379 14.83 -3.59 -11.11
CA ALA A 379 14.29 -2.47 -11.87
C ALA A 379 14.07 -2.93 -13.33
N VAL A 380 12.88 -2.64 -13.88
CA VAL A 380 12.48 -2.98 -15.26
C VAL A 380 12.37 -4.49 -15.53
N PHE A 381 11.38 -5.16 -14.93
CA PHE A 381 10.23 -5.74 -15.65
C PHE A 381 9.25 -6.44 -14.67
N SER A 382 7.98 -6.58 -15.08
CA SER A 382 6.85 -7.27 -14.44
C SER A 382 6.46 -6.89 -12.99
N THR A 383 7.39 -6.76 -12.04
CA THR A 383 7.08 -6.71 -10.59
C THR A 383 6.78 -5.33 -10.02
N GLY A 384 7.21 -4.24 -10.66
CA GLY A 384 6.88 -2.87 -10.23
C GLY A 384 8.08 -1.91 -10.22
N THR A 385 7.96 -0.84 -9.44
CA THR A 385 8.82 0.35 -9.45
C THR A 385 9.90 0.41 -8.37
N ASN A 386 9.92 -0.54 -7.41
CA ASN A 386 10.88 -0.59 -6.29
C ASN A 386 10.94 0.67 -5.41
N ASP A 387 9.81 1.33 -5.12
CA ASP A 387 9.76 2.50 -4.23
C ASP A 387 9.95 2.19 -2.73
N LYS A 388 10.13 0.91 -2.37
CA LYS A 388 10.42 0.37 -1.03
C LYS A 388 9.47 0.81 0.10
N PRO A 389 8.15 0.52 0.02
CA PRO A 389 7.23 0.76 1.13
C PRO A 389 7.68 0.03 2.40
N GLY A 390 7.44 0.66 3.56
CA GLY A 390 8.01 0.26 4.85
C GLY A 390 9.46 0.72 5.09
N GLY A 391 10.11 1.33 4.10
CA GLY A 391 11.43 1.96 4.20
C GLY A 391 11.41 3.50 4.27
N PRO A 392 12.52 4.14 4.69
CA PRO A 392 12.58 5.59 4.93
C PRO A 392 12.48 6.43 3.64
N HIS A 393 12.71 5.84 2.47
CA HIS A 393 12.74 6.55 1.19
C HIS A 393 11.37 6.61 0.48
N TYR A 394 10.42 5.74 0.82
CA TYR A 394 9.11 5.67 0.15
C TYR A 394 8.32 6.99 0.21
N ILE A 395 8.42 7.71 1.33
CA ILE A 395 7.79 9.03 1.50
C ILE A 395 8.34 10.10 0.55
N LEU A 396 9.55 9.93 0.00
CA LEU A 396 10.17 10.87 -0.94
C LEU A 396 9.49 10.86 -2.31
N ARG A 397 8.68 9.85 -2.62
CA ARG A 397 7.87 9.79 -3.85
C ARG A 397 6.64 10.70 -3.80
N TRP A 398 6.23 11.11 -2.60
CA TRP A 398 5.01 11.89 -2.34
C TRP A 398 5.31 13.34 -1.92
N THR A 399 6.50 13.85 -2.24
CA THR A 399 6.91 15.23 -1.95
C THR A 399 7.72 15.82 -3.11
N SER A 400 7.58 17.13 -3.35
CA SER A 400 8.36 17.89 -4.33
C SER A 400 9.13 18.99 -3.57
N PRO A 401 10.41 18.78 -3.21
CA PRO A 401 11.11 19.68 -2.30
C PRO A 401 11.37 21.07 -2.88
N GLN A 402 10.95 22.12 -2.17
CA GLN A 402 11.34 23.50 -2.47
C GLN A 402 12.56 23.91 -1.64
N VAL A 403 13.61 24.40 -2.30
CA VAL A 403 14.78 25.00 -1.64
C VAL A 403 14.61 26.52 -1.60
N ILE A 404 14.61 27.11 -0.40
CA ILE A 404 14.45 28.55 -0.18
C ILE A 404 15.81 29.16 0.22
N LYS A 405 16.33 30.07 -0.61
CA LYS A 405 17.56 30.82 -0.36
C LYS A 405 17.24 32.25 0.04
N GLU A 406 17.21 32.55 1.33
CA GLU A 406 17.22 33.94 1.81
C GLU A 406 18.65 34.51 1.69
N THR A 407 18.80 35.77 1.27
CA THR A 407 20.10 36.44 1.18
C THR A 407 20.06 37.75 1.97
N HIS A 408 20.56 37.73 3.21
CA HIS A 408 20.42 38.83 4.17
C HIS A 408 21.33 40.06 3.91
N LYS A 409 21.88 40.19 2.69
CA LYS A 409 22.71 41.31 2.23
C LYS A 409 22.31 41.66 0.79
N PRO A 410 22.34 42.94 0.38
CA PRO A 410 22.21 43.30 -1.02
C PRO A 410 23.25 42.58 -1.89
N LEU A 411 22.90 42.32 -3.15
CA LEU A 411 23.89 41.91 -4.15
C LEU A 411 24.88 43.05 -4.40
N GLY A 412 26.12 42.71 -4.77
CA GLY A 412 27.13 43.68 -5.19
C GLY A 412 26.89 44.20 -6.60
N ASP A 413 27.92 44.80 -7.20
CA ASP A 413 27.91 45.05 -8.65
C ASP A 413 27.84 43.72 -9.43
N TRP A 414 27.33 43.77 -10.66
CA TRP A 414 27.20 42.59 -11.53
C TRP A 414 28.53 42.16 -12.15
N ARG A 415 29.56 43.03 -12.11
CA ARG A 415 30.90 42.75 -12.59
C ARG A 415 31.67 41.91 -11.58
N TYR A 416 32.43 40.95 -12.08
CA TYR A 416 33.37 40.17 -11.27
C TYR A 416 34.75 40.83 -11.25
N PRO A 417 35.56 40.65 -10.19
CA PRO A 417 36.88 41.32 -10.07
C PRO A 417 37.90 41.00 -11.19
N TYR A 418 37.69 39.93 -11.97
CA TYR A 418 38.55 39.59 -13.12
C TYR A 418 38.16 40.32 -14.41
N MET A 419 37.10 41.13 -14.39
CA MET A 419 36.56 41.87 -15.55
C MET A 419 36.98 43.35 -15.53
N GLN A 420 38.09 43.68 -14.86
CA GLN A 420 38.61 45.04 -14.63
C GLN A 420 40.04 45.16 -15.17
#